data_AF-A0A7W6FX40-F1
#
_entry.id   AF-A0A7W6FX40-F1
#
_cell.length_a   1.000
_cell.length_b   1.000
_cell.length_c   1.000
_cell.angle_alpha   90.00
_cell.angle_beta   90.00
_cell.angle_gamma   90.00
#
_symmetry.space_group_name_H-M   'P 1'
#
loop_
_entity.id
_entity.type
_entity.pdbx_description
1 polymer ?
#
loop_
_entity_poly.entity_id
_entity_poly.type
_entity_poly.pdbx_seq_one_letter_code
_entity_poly.pdbx_strand_id
1 'polypeptide(L)'
;MSVRVTSHAIIRYLTRVRLLDESEIRQAAGEGASDHGLAKAGCAMLNQTLAEVAAEILPRHLEAAVILGASRIQRAGFALACREGFVTTVVDGANLCRPGHHTAQGWHPRAQRRRERRPRFLLSEHMAEGETP
;
A
#
# COMPACT_ATOMS: atom_id res chain seq x y z
N MET A 1 4.20 -18.14 -19.16
CA MET A 1 3.55 -16.95 -18.58
C MET A 1 4.53 -16.30 -17.62
N SER A 2 4.89 -15.03 -17.82
CA SER A 2 5.74 -14.31 -16.85
C SER A 2 4.89 -13.93 -15.64
N VAL A 3 5.28 -14.40 -14.46
CA VAL A 3 4.58 -14.13 -13.20
C VAL A 3 4.66 -12.63 -12.91
N ARG A 4 3.51 -11.95 -12.83
CA ARG A 4 3.43 -10.49 -12.56
C ARG A 4 3.63 -10.13 -11.08
N VAL A 5 3.93 -11.11 -10.25
CA VAL A 5 4.20 -10.97 -8.83
C VAL A 5 5.68 -11.22 -8.60
N THR A 6 6.36 -10.27 -7.98
CA THR A 6 7.79 -10.39 -7.68
C THR A 6 8.04 -11.42 -6.57
N SER A 7 9.24 -12.01 -6.53
CA SER A 7 9.65 -12.90 -5.44
C SER A 7 9.55 -12.21 -4.07
N HIS A 8 9.88 -10.92 -3.99
CA HIS A 8 9.72 -10.12 -2.78
C HIS A 8 8.25 -10.08 -2.31
N ALA A 9 7.31 -9.83 -3.23
CA ALA A 9 5.89 -9.84 -2.90
C ALA A 9 5.40 -11.22 -2.44
N ILE A 10 5.92 -12.30 -3.04
CA ILE A 10 5.62 -13.67 -2.62
C ILE A 10 6.12 -13.92 -1.19
N ILE A 11 7.37 -13.58 -0.86
CA ILE A 11 7.91 -13.73 0.50
C ILE A 11 7.07 -12.94 1.51
N ARG A 12 6.67 -11.71 1.18
CA ARG A 12 5.83 -10.88 2.05
C ARG A 12 4.44 -11.47 2.24
N TYR A 13 3.84 -12.04 1.21
CA TYR A 13 2.57 -12.76 1.33
C TYR A 13 2.71 -13.97 2.25
N LEU A 14 3.74 -14.80 2.05
CA LEU A 14 3.98 -16.01 2.84
C LEU A 14 4.17 -15.68 4.33
N THR A 15 4.98 -14.66 4.64
CA THR A 15 5.30 -14.31 6.04
C THR A 15 4.22 -13.48 6.73
N ARG A 16 3.51 -12.60 6.00
CA ARG A 16 2.54 -11.67 6.62
C ARG A 16 1.09 -12.10 6.53
N VAL A 17 0.74 -12.85 5.48
CA VAL A 17 -0.65 -13.29 5.24
C VAL A 17 -0.81 -14.76 5.57
N ARG A 18 0.14 -15.60 5.13
CA ARG A 18 0.15 -17.03 5.46
C ARG A 18 0.87 -17.34 6.78
N LEU A 19 1.50 -16.34 7.41
CA LEU A 19 2.14 -16.42 8.72
C LEU A 19 3.22 -17.52 8.82
N LEU A 20 3.92 -17.80 7.72
CA LEU A 20 5.11 -18.65 7.78
C LEU A 20 6.24 -17.90 8.50
N ASP A 21 7.02 -18.66 9.26
CA ASP A 21 8.23 -18.12 9.89
C ASP A 21 9.31 -17.84 8.84
N GLU A 22 9.77 -16.59 8.78
CA GLU A 22 10.82 -16.18 7.83
C GLU A 22 12.14 -16.92 8.09
N SER A 23 12.44 -17.26 9.34
CA SER A 23 13.64 -18.00 9.71
C SER A 23 13.62 -19.44 9.17
N GLU A 24 12.47 -20.11 9.24
CA GLU A 24 12.29 -21.45 8.67
C GLU A 24 12.42 -21.43 7.14
N ILE A 25 11.84 -20.41 6.48
CA ILE A 25 11.99 -20.24 5.02
C ILE A 25 13.47 -20.05 4.65
N ARG A 26 14.20 -19.23 5.40
CA ARG A 26 15.64 -19.00 5.17
C ARG A 26 16.45 -20.26 5.40
N GLN A 27 16.16 -21.01 6.46
CA GLN A 27 16.83 -22.28 6.75
C GLN A 27 16.58 -23.30 5.63
N ALA A 28 15.34 -23.41 5.15
CA ALA A 28 14.98 -24.32 4.06
C ALA A 28 15.62 -23.92 2.71
N ALA A 29 15.79 -22.63 2.45
CA ALA A 29 16.43 -22.14 1.23
C ALA A 29 17.96 -22.28 1.24
N GLY A 30 18.56 -22.30 2.43
CA GLY A 30 20.01 -22.29 2.63
C GLY A 30 20.60 -20.87 2.73
N GLU A 31 21.80 -20.79 3.30
CA GLU A 31 22.51 -19.51 3.46
C GLU A 31 22.80 -18.85 2.12
N GLY A 32 22.62 -17.52 2.05
CA GLY A 32 22.87 -16.74 0.84
C GLY A 32 21.84 -16.92 -0.27
N ALA A 33 20.70 -17.57 -0.02
CA ALA A 33 19.63 -17.72 -0.99
C ALA A 33 19.13 -16.34 -1.50
N SER A 34 18.95 -16.24 -2.82
CA SER A 34 18.31 -15.08 -3.45
C SER A 34 16.82 -14.99 -3.08
N ASP A 35 16.19 -13.83 -3.30
CA ASP A 35 14.74 -13.67 -3.11
C ASP A 35 13.93 -14.73 -3.87
N HIS A 36 14.38 -15.13 -5.06
CA HIS A 36 13.71 -16.20 -5.82
C HIS A 36 13.85 -17.56 -5.13
N GLY A 37 15.03 -17.86 -4.57
CA GLY A 37 15.28 -19.07 -3.78
C GLY A 37 14.42 -19.12 -2.51
N LEU A 38 14.35 -18.01 -1.77
CA LEU A 38 13.50 -17.87 -0.58
C LEU A 38 12.02 -18.04 -0.91
N ALA A 39 11.54 -17.39 -1.98
CA ALA A 39 10.16 -17.53 -2.43
C ALA A 39 9.84 -18.99 -2.79
N LYS A 40 10.74 -19.67 -3.50
CA LYS A 40 10.57 -21.07 -3.89
C LYS A 40 10.53 -21.99 -2.66
N ALA A 41 11.42 -21.80 -1.69
CA ALA A 41 11.45 -22.58 -0.46
C ALA A 41 10.16 -22.39 0.35
N GLY A 42 9.72 -21.14 0.56
CA GLY A 42 8.49 -20.87 1.30
C GLY A 42 7.22 -21.38 0.60
N CYS A 43 7.16 -21.38 -0.74
CA CYS A 43 6.06 -22.02 -1.47
C CYS A 43 6.07 -23.54 -1.29
N ALA A 44 7.26 -24.16 -1.32
CA ALA A 44 7.40 -25.60 -1.13
C ALA A 44 6.96 -26.06 0.27
N MET A 45 7.15 -25.24 1.31
CA MET A 45 6.62 -25.52 2.66
C MET A 45 5.09 -25.63 2.70
N LEU A 46 4.39 -24.97 1.77
CA LEU A 46 2.95 -25.08 1.61
C LEU A 46 2.51 -26.15 0.60
N ASN A 47 3.45 -26.93 0.06
CA ASN A 47 3.24 -27.84 -1.07
C ASN A 47 2.66 -27.13 -2.31
N GLN A 48 3.09 -25.89 -2.56
CA GLN A 48 2.65 -25.06 -3.68
C GLN A 48 3.83 -24.62 -4.54
N THR A 49 3.54 -24.34 -5.80
CA THR A 49 4.46 -23.73 -6.76
C THR A 49 4.41 -22.20 -6.68
N LEU A 50 5.44 -21.53 -7.19
CA LEU A 50 5.47 -20.07 -7.31
C LEU A 50 4.27 -19.54 -8.14
N ALA A 51 3.86 -20.27 -9.17
CA ALA A 51 2.76 -19.87 -10.04
C ALA A 51 1.41 -19.93 -9.31
N GLU A 52 1.19 -20.96 -8.50
CA GLU A 52 -0.02 -21.11 -7.70
C GLU A 52 -0.12 -20.00 -6.65
N VAL A 53 0.95 -19.76 -5.89
CA VAL A 53 0.98 -18.68 -4.89
C VAL A 53 0.82 -17.31 -5.57
N ALA A 54 1.44 -17.08 -6.72
CA ALA A 54 1.25 -15.83 -7.46
C ALA A 54 -0.18 -15.65 -7.96
N ALA A 55 -0.84 -16.71 -8.43
CA ALA A 55 -2.24 -16.69 -8.84
C ALA A 55 -3.18 -16.44 -7.64
N GLU A 56 -2.82 -16.93 -6.46
CA GLU A 56 -3.51 -16.59 -5.22
C GLU A 56 -3.38 -15.10 -4.89
N ILE A 57 -2.17 -14.52 -5.00
CA ILE A 57 -1.88 -13.11 -4.69
C ILE A 57 -2.58 -12.19 -5.68
N LEU A 58 -2.43 -12.45 -6.99
CA LEU A 58 -3.00 -11.68 -8.08
C LEU A 58 -3.89 -12.59 -8.96
N PRO A 59 -5.18 -12.70 -8.64
CA PRO A 59 -6.14 -13.41 -9.47
C PRO A 59 -6.23 -12.82 -10.88
N ARG A 60 -6.51 -13.68 -11.87
CA ARG A 60 -6.54 -13.33 -13.30
C ARG A 60 -7.40 -12.11 -13.65
N HIS A 61 -8.54 -11.94 -12.97
CA HIS A 61 -9.44 -10.80 -13.23
C HIS A 61 -8.86 -9.43 -12.81
N LEU A 62 -7.80 -9.41 -12.00
CA LEU A 62 -7.13 -8.19 -11.54
C LEU A 62 -5.84 -7.89 -12.32
N GLU A 63 -5.37 -8.81 -13.18
CA GLU A 63 -4.15 -8.63 -13.96
C GLU A 63 -4.20 -7.38 -14.83
N ALA A 64 -5.35 -7.12 -15.47
CA ALA A 64 -5.55 -5.95 -16.32
C ALA A 64 -5.33 -4.64 -15.56
N ALA A 65 -5.77 -4.55 -14.30
CA ALA A 65 -5.58 -3.35 -13.48
C ALA A 65 -4.09 -3.08 -13.21
N VAL A 66 -3.32 -4.13 -12.91
CA VAL A 66 -1.87 -4.02 -12.71
C VAL A 66 -1.18 -3.58 -14.00
N ILE A 67 -1.52 -4.21 -15.12
CA ILE A 67 -0.95 -3.89 -16.45
C ILE A 67 -1.23 -2.43 -16.84
N LEU A 68 -2.44 -1.95 -16.57
CA LEU A 68 -2.86 -0.57 -16.86
C LEU A 68 -2.29 0.46 -15.87
N GLY A 69 -1.47 0.04 -14.91
CA GLY A 69 -0.74 0.95 -14.02
C GLY A 69 -1.45 1.29 -12.72
N ALA A 70 -2.38 0.44 -12.24
CA ALA A 70 -2.86 0.57 -10.88
C ALA A 70 -1.68 0.56 -9.91
N SER A 71 -1.63 1.53 -9.00
CA SER A 71 -0.58 1.63 -7.97
C SER A 71 -0.88 0.76 -6.74
N ARG A 72 -2.16 0.46 -6.50
CA ARG A 72 -2.61 -0.33 -5.36
C ARG A 72 -3.92 -1.05 -5.66
N ILE A 73 -4.04 -2.28 -5.16
CA ILE A 73 -5.25 -3.10 -5.23
C ILE A 73 -5.58 -3.61 -3.83
N GLN A 74 -6.80 -3.40 -3.36
CA GLN A 74 -7.23 -3.83 -2.01
C GLN A 74 -7.96 -5.18 -2.08
N ARG A 75 -7.67 -6.05 -1.12
CA ARG A 75 -8.29 -7.37 -0.96
C ARG A 75 -8.71 -7.59 0.49
N ALA A 76 -9.51 -8.64 0.72
CA ALA A 76 -9.83 -9.07 2.07
C ALA A 76 -8.55 -9.50 2.79
N GLY A 77 -8.20 -8.81 3.89
CA GLY A 77 -7.04 -9.13 4.72
C GLY A 77 -5.70 -8.54 4.28
N PHE A 78 -5.55 -7.99 3.06
CA PHE A 78 -4.30 -7.35 2.61
C PHE A 78 -4.49 -6.44 1.38
N ALA A 79 -3.46 -5.67 1.02
CA ALA A 79 -3.38 -4.90 -0.22
C ALA A 79 -2.11 -5.23 -1.01
N LEU A 80 -2.21 -5.12 -2.32
CA LEU A 80 -1.11 -5.25 -3.26
C LEU A 80 -0.58 -3.86 -3.58
N ALA A 81 0.73 -3.66 -3.46
CA ALA A 81 1.39 -2.49 -4.03
C ALA A 81 1.96 -2.86 -5.39
N CYS A 82 1.70 -2.01 -6.37
CA CYS A 82 1.97 -2.28 -7.77
C CYS A 82 2.85 -1.18 -8.37
N ARG A 83 3.79 -1.57 -9.23
CA ARG A 83 4.68 -0.66 -9.94
C ARG A 83 5.05 -1.25 -11.29
N GLU A 84 4.99 -0.44 -12.34
CA GLU A 84 5.46 -0.80 -13.70
C GLU A 84 4.85 -2.11 -14.24
N GLY A 85 3.58 -2.39 -13.90
CA GLY A 85 2.90 -3.61 -14.35
C GLY A 85 3.24 -4.87 -13.55
N PHE A 86 3.79 -4.73 -12.34
CA PHE A 86 4.08 -5.82 -11.41
C PHE A 86 3.56 -5.53 -10.00
N VAL A 87 3.23 -6.59 -9.26
CA VAL A 87 3.04 -6.55 -7.80
C VAL A 87 4.40 -6.63 -7.13
N THR A 88 4.78 -5.56 -6.44
CA THR A 88 6.11 -5.42 -5.83
C THR A 88 6.12 -5.75 -4.35
N THR A 89 5.01 -5.58 -3.63
CA THR A 89 4.89 -6.01 -2.23
C THR A 89 3.45 -6.24 -1.80
N VAL A 90 3.28 -6.96 -0.70
CA VAL A 90 1.98 -7.24 -0.05
C VAL A 90 1.96 -6.58 1.33
N VAL A 91 0.91 -5.80 1.56
CA VAL A 91 0.71 -4.99 2.78
C VAL A 91 -0.45 -5.58 3.56
N ASP A 92 -0.25 -5.83 4.86
CA ASP A 92 -1.29 -6.34 5.75
C ASP A 92 -2.50 -5.37 5.85
N GLY A 93 -3.70 -5.95 5.77
CA GLY A 93 -4.99 -5.28 5.84
C GLY A 93 -5.25 -4.62 7.19
N ALA A 94 -4.65 -5.11 8.28
CA ALA A 94 -4.78 -4.49 9.61
C ALA A 94 -4.27 -3.04 9.64
N ASN A 95 -3.27 -2.71 8.82
CA ASN A 95 -2.74 -1.35 8.68
C ASN A 95 -3.59 -0.44 7.78
N LEU A 96 -4.64 -0.98 7.13
CA LEU A 96 -5.51 -0.22 6.23
C LEU A 96 -6.72 0.38 6.95
N CYS A 97 -7.01 -0.08 8.17
CA CYS A 97 -8.15 0.33 8.99
C CYS A 97 -7.80 1.36 10.08
N ARG A 98 -6.78 2.20 9.90
CA ARG A 98 -6.74 3.48 10.62
C ARG A 98 -7.42 4.56 9.79
N PRO A 99 -8.68 4.94 10.09
CA PRO A 99 -9.25 6.18 9.59
C PRO A 99 -8.50 7.34 10.29
N GLY A 100 -7.33 7.70 9.77
CA GLY A 100 -6.47 8.66 10.46
C GLY A 100 -5.03 8.76 9.97
N HIS A 101 -4.75 8.56 8.68
CA HIS A 101 -3.52 9.09 8.09
C HIS A 101 -3.64 9.19 6.56
N HIS A 102 -4.31 10.24 6.11
CA HIS A 102 -3.98 10.86 4.83
C HIS A 102 -2.60 11.51 4.97
N THR A 103 -1.51 10.73 4.92
CA THR A 103 -0.25 11.28 4.40
C THR A 103 -0.27 11.10 2.90
N ALA A 104 -0.87 12.10 2.26
CA ALA A 104 -0.39 12.54 0.97
C ALA A 104 1.09 12.93 1.12
N GLN A 105 2.01 12.00 0.86
CA GLN A 105 3.41 12.27 0.55
C GLN A 105 3.89 11.17 -0.43
N GLY A 106 4.14 11.43 -1.70
CA GLY A 106 3.97 12.67 -2.44
C GLY A 106 3.96 12.34 -3.94
N TRP A 107 2.98 12.88 -4.64
CA TRP A 107 3.11 13.25 -6.05
C TRP A 107 2.58 14.67 -6.11
N HIS A 108 3.50 15.63 -6.25
CA HIS A 108 3.17 17.04 -6.41
C HIS A 108 2.37 17.24 -7.71
N PRO A 109 1.31 18.05 -7.66
CA PRO A 109 1.24 19.19 -8.56
C PRO A 109 1.29 20.48 -7.75
N ARG A 110 2.14 21.40 -8.23
CA ARG A 110 2.26 22.75 -7.69
C ARG A 110 0.91 23.48 -7.71
N ALA A 111 0.79 24.39 -6.72
CA ALA A 111 -0.03 25.59 -6.68
C ALA A 111 -1.49 25.45 -6.23
N GLN A 112 -1.71 25.67 -4.93
CA GLN A 112 -2.82 26.52 -4.47
C GLN A 112 -2.44 27.17 -3.13
N ARG A 113 -2.02 28.45 -3.19
CA ARG A 113 -1.82 29.27 -2.00
C ARG A 113 -3.17 29.84 -1.56
N ARG A 114 -3.52 29.49 -0.31
CA ARG A 114 -4.27 30.24 0.71
C ARG A 114 -5.71 30.69 0.40
N ARG A 115 -6.64 29.88 0.90
CA ARG A 115 -7.80 30.41 1.63
C ARG A 115 -7.34 30.88 3.01
N GLU A 116 -7.41 32.18 3.25
CA GLU A 116 -7.33 32.71 4.61
C GLU A 116 -8.66 32.53 5.35
N ARG A 117 -8.50 32.40 6.66
CA ARG A 117 -9.39 31.75 7.62
C ARG A 117 -10.47 32.72 8.14
N ARG A 118 -11.70 32.19 8.18
CA ARG A 118 -12.81 32.34 9.15
C ARG A 118 -13.14 33.70 9.82
N PRO A 119 -14.44 34.01 10.00
CA PRO A 119 -14.93 35.18 10.74
C PRO A 119 -15.22 34.89 12.23
N ARG A 120 -15.48 36.00 12.94
CA ARG A 120 -16.13 36.23 14.25
C ARG A 120 -15.21 36.37 15.46
N PHE A 121 -15.26 37.53 16.11
CA PHE A 121 -16.10 37.71 17.30
C PHE A 121 -16.30 39.18 17.76
N LEU A 122 -17.55 39.48 18.18
CA LEU A 122 -18.11 40.49 19.12
C LEU A 122 -17.80 42.00 18.96
N LEU A 123 -18.80 42.85 18.68
CA LEU A 123 -19.75 43.52 19.61
C LEU A 123 -19.10 44.55 20.53
N SER A 124 -19.32 45.85 20.28
CA SER A 124 -20.25 46.69 21.08
C SER A 124 -20.24 48.14 20.59
N GLU A 125 -21.43 48.74 20.70
CA GLU A 125 -21.86 50.07 20.32
C GLU A 125 -21.13 51.19 21.09
N HIS A 126 -21.09 52.41 20.53
CA HIS A 126 -21.58 53.63 21.20
C HIS A 126 -21.41 54.90 20.34
N MET A 127 -22.52 55.63 20.18
CA MET A 127 -22.69 57.10 20.02
C MET A 127 -22.09 57.73 18.73
N ALA A 128 -22.85 58.31 17.79
CA ALA A 128 -23.75 59.46 17.86
C ALA A 128 -23.07 60.75 18.36
N GLU A 129 -23.41 61.87 17.69
CA GLU A 129 -22.91 63.26 17.81
C GLU A 129 -21.66 63.51 16.94
N GLY A 130 -21.61 64.50 16.04
CA GLY A 130 -22.36 65.74 15.93
C GLY A 130 -21.34 66.88 15.81
N GLU A 131 -21.44 67.63 14.71
CA GLU A 131 -21.01 69.03 14.54
C GLU A 131 -19.55 69.41 14.17
N THR A 132 -19.53 70.22 13.11
CA THR A 132 -18.50 71.10 12.54
C THR A 132 -18.05 72.20 13.50
N PRO A 133 -16.90 72.82 13.20
CA PRO A 133 -16.93 74.18 12.67
C PRO A 133 -16.21 74.34 11.33
#